data_AF-A0A358C1N8-F1
#
_entry.id   AF-A0A358C1N8-F1
#
_cell.length_a   1.000
_cell.length_b   1.000
_cell.length_c   1.000
_cell.angle_alpha   90.00
_cell.angle_beta   90.00
_cell.angle_gamma   90.00
#
_symmetry.space_group_name_H-M   'P 1'
#
loop_
_entity.id
_entity.type
_entity.pdbx_description
1 polymer ?
#
loop_
_entity_poly.entity_id
_entity_poly.type
_entity_poly.pdbx_seq_one_letter_code
_entity_poly.pdbx_strand_id
1 'polypeptide(L)'
;MHSLDFSKEALEIKDRLEERGHVVSLCYSVSRIQRGDLSVKEVVDLKAEGNFSDYTIAHDLIRWNWERLQKDEAILVINITKKGIENFIGGNTFLEMGFAHVLHKRIFLWNAIPDMLYTDEIMAMQPTVIYGNVDLIQ
;
A
#
# COMPACT_ATOMS: atom_id res chain seq x y z
N MET A 1 3.32 -11.00 -12.03
CA MET A 1 1.88 -10.79 -11.86
C MET A 1 1.58 -9.33 -12.16
N HIS A 2 0.72 -9.11 -13.14
CA HIS A 2 0.56 -7.84 -13.83
C HIS A 2 -0.26 -6.89 -12.96
N SER A 3 0.04 -5.61 -13.02
CA SER A 3 -0.48 -4.56 -12.12
C SER A 3 -2.02 -4.36 -12.17
N LEU A 4 -2.76 -5.19 -12.92
CA LEU A 4 -4.23 -5.24 -12.96
C LEU A 4 -4.81 -6.03 -11.78
N ASP A 5 -4.13 -7.10 -11.34
CA ASP A 5 -4.63 -8.00 -10.30
C ASP A 5 -4.68 -7.29 -8.94
N PHE A 6 -3.64 -6.51 -8.63
CA PHE A 6 -3.54 -5.75 -7.38
C PHE A 6 -4.65 -4.70 -7.21
N SER A 7 -5.03 -4.01 -8.29
CA SER A 7 -6.08 -2.99 -8.22
C SER A 7 -7.44 -3.61 -7.95
N LYS A 8 -7.72 -4.79 -8.51
CA LYS A 8 -8.96 -5.50 -8.26
C LYS A 8 -9.02 -6.06 -6.83
N GLU A 9 -7.96 -6.73 -6.38
CA GLU A 9 -7.84 -7.22 -5.01
C GLU A 9 -7.98 -6.09 -3.97
N ALA A 10 -7.34 -4.94 -4.22
CA ALA A 10 -7.44 -3.79 -3.32
C ALA A 10 -8.87 -3.24 -3.22
N LEU A 11 -9.64 -3.27 -4.30
CA LEU A 11 -11.05 -2.86 -4.30
C LEU A 11 -11.93 -3.88 -3.56
N GLU A 12 -11.71 -5.18 -3.78
CA GLU A 12 -12.44 -6.22 -3.05
C GLU A 12 -12.15 -6.17 -1.53
N ILE A 13 -10.91 -5.89 -1.14
CA ILE A 13 -10.52 -5.71 0.26
C ILE A 13 -11.16 -4.45 0.85
N LYS A 14 -11.19 -3.35 0.08
CA LYS A 14 -11.88 -2.12 0.48
C LYS A 14 -13.35 -2.41 0.80
N ASP A 15 -14.06 -3.09 -0.09
CA ASP A 15 -15.50 -3.36 0.09
C ASP A 15 -15.73 -4.21 1.35
N ARG A 16 -14.90 -5.22 1.60
CA ARG A 16 -14.95 -6.04 2.83
C ARG A 16 -14.73 -5.23 4.12
N LEU A 17 -13.90 -4.19 4.08
CA LEU A 17 -13.64 -3.32 5.23
C LEU A 17 -14.81 -2.33 5.43
N GLU A 18 -15.37 -1.81 4.35
CA GLU A 18 -16.54 -0.91 4.42
C GLU A 18 -17.80 -1.62 4.91
N GLU A 19 -17.99 -2.89 4.54
CA GLU A 19 -19.05 -3.75 5.10
C GLU A 19 -18.97 -3.90 6.63
N ARG A 20 -17.78 -3.69 7.21
CA ARG A 20 -17.53 -3.72 8.67
C ARG A 20 -17.60 -2.34 9.32
N GLY A 21 -17.95 -1.31 8.56
CA GLY A 21 -18.12 0.06 9.04
C GLY A 21 -16.85 0.90 9.01
N HIS A 22 -15.76 0.41 8.42
CA HIS A 22 -14.54 1.22 8.26
C HIS A 22 -14.69 2.20 7.09
N VAL A 23 -14.08 3.39 7.23
CA VAL A 23 -13.92 4.34 6.13
C VAL A 23 -12.56 4.11 5.49
N VAL A 24 -12.54 3.66 4.22
CA VAL A 24 -11.31 3.26 3.55
C VAL A 24 -10.78 4.35 2.62
N SER A 25 -9.51 4.67 2.82
CA SER A 25 -8.73 5.63 2.06
C SER A 25 -7.76 4.87 1.14
N LEU A 26 -7.93 4.98 -0.17
CA LEU A 26 -7.06 4.31 -1.15
C LEU A 26 -5.80 5.14 -1.43
N CYS A 27 -4.68 4.47 -1.72
CA CYS A 27 -3.46 5.15 -2.15
C CYS A 27 -3.64 5.83 -3.52
N TYR A 28 -2.79 6.81 -3.82
CA TYR A 28 -2.95 7.69 -4.98
C TYR A 28 -3.23 6.93 -6.29
N SER A 29 -2.35 5.99 -6.65
CA SER A 29 -2.45 5.26 -7.91
C SER A 29 -3.72 4.42 -7.99
N VAL A 30 -4.10 3.71 -6.92
CA VAL A 30 -5.32 2.87 -6.92
C VAL A 30 -6.56 3.76 -7.01
N SER A 31 -6.59 4.89 -6.31
CA SER A 31 -7.71 5.85 -6.40
C SER A 31 -7.90 6.42 -7.81
N ARG A 32 -6.80 6.64 -8.55
CA ARG A 32 -6.82 7.17 -9.92
C ARG A 32 -7.23 6.08 -10.92
N ILE A 33 -6.75 4.85 -10.73
CA ILE A 33 -7.17 3.68 -11.53
C ILE A 33 -8.67 3.44 -11.38
N GLN A 34 -9.20 3.50 -10.16
CA GLN A 34 -10.63 3.34 -9.90
C GLN A 34 -11.48 4.40 -10.62
N ARG A 35 -10.99 5.64 -10.69
CA ARG A 35 -11.67 6.75 -11.37
C ARG A 35 -11.53 6.74 -12.90
N GLY A 36 -10.66 5.89 -13.44
CA GLY A 36 -10.31 5.89 -14.87
C GLY A 36 -9.33 6.99 -15.29
N ASP A 37 -8.78 7.75 -14.33
CA ASP A 37 -7.85 8.87 -14.57
C ASP A 37 -6.40 8.43 -14.85
N LEU A 38 -6.12 7.13 -14.71
CA LEU A 38 -4.80 6.53 -14.87
C LEU A 38 -4.98 5.04 -15.17
N SER A 39 -4.41 4.57 -16.27
CA SER A 39 -4.40 3.13 -16.55
C SER A 39 -3.25 2.44 -15.82
N VAL A 40 -3.46 1.17 -15.52
CA VAL A 40 -2.42 0.29 -15.00
C VAL A 40 -1.19 0.26 -15.92
N LYS A 41 -1.43 0.29 -17.24
CA LYS A 41 -0.37 0.25 -18.24
C LYS A 41 0.52 1.49 -18.14
N GLU A 42 -0.06 2.67 -18.02
CA GLU A 42 0.71 3.92 -17.85
C GLU A 42 1.58 3.90 -16.59
N VAL A 43 1.08 3.38 -15.47
CA VAL A 43 1.89 3.24 -14.25
C VAL A 43 3.07 2.29 -14.43
N VAL A 44 2.86 1.21 -15.17
CA VAL A 44 3.91 0.23 -15.48
C VAL A 44 4.94 0.83 -16.43
N ASP A 45 4.50 1.49 -17.48
CA ASP A 45 5.36 2.11 -18.50
C ASP A 45 6.21 3.21 -17.86
N LEU A 46 5.62 4.11 -17.06
CA LEU A 46 6.36 5.12 -16.29
C LEU A 46 7.44 4.52 -15.37
N LYS A 47 7.17 3.35 -14.78
CA LYS A 47 8.14 2.64 -13.94
C LYS A 47 9.22 1.93 -14.75
N ALA A 48 8.89 1.44 -15.94
CA ALA A 48 9.84 0.77 -16.83
C ALA A 48 10.81 1.77 -17.49
N GLU A 49 10.31 2.96 -17.82
CA GLU A 49 11.08 4.04 -18.43
C GLU A 49 11.98 4.80 -17.44
N GLY A 50 11.86 4.52 -16.13
CA GLY A 50 12.59 5.24 -15.08
C GLY A 50 12.01 6.61 -14.72
N ASN A 51 10.95 7.05 -15.40
CA ASN A 51 10.33 8.37 -15.24
C ASN A 51 9.34 8.43 -14.05
N PHE A 52 9.18 7.35 -13.30
CA PHE A 52 8.25 7.33 -12.16
C PHE A 52 8.67 8.29 -11.03
N SER A 53 9.97 8.58 -10.89
CA SER A 53 10.44 9.61 -9.96
C SER A 53 9.97 11.00 -10.38
N ASP A 54 10.03 11.33 -11.67
CA ASP A 54 9.61 12.63 -12.19
C ASP A 54 8.10 12.82 -12.00
N TYR A 55 7.32 11.76 -12.25
CA TYR A 55 5.89 11.74 -11.95
C TYR A 55 5.61 11.93 -10.45
N THR A 56 6.38 11.25 -9.59
CA THR A 56 6.27 11.36 -8.12
C THR A 56 6.57 12.78 -7.64
N ILE A 57 7.59 13.43 -8.22
CA ILE A 57 7.99 14.81 -7.91
C ILE A 57 6.93 15.79 -8.42
N ALA A 58 6.50 15.67 -9.67
CA ALA A 58 5.55 16.58 -10.31
C ALA A 58 4.19 16.61 -9.59
N HIS A 59 3.80 15.51 -8.94
CA HIS A 59 2.56 15.39 -8.19
C HIS A 59 2.74 15.37 -6.67
N ASP A 60 3.98 15.58 -6.18
CA ASP A 60 4.34 15.56 -4.77
C ASP A 60 3.76 14.37 -3.98
N LEU A 61 3.81 13.18 -4.59
CA LEU A 61 3.02 12.03 -4.12
C LEU A 61 3.42 11.57 -2.71
N ILE A 62 4.69 11.73 -2.34
CA ILE A 62 5.18 11.38 -1.00
C ILE A 62 4.47 12.24 0.06
N ARG A 63 4.45 13.56 -0.12
CA ARG A 63 3.75 14.46 0.82
C ARG A 63 2.24 14.26 0.75
N TRP A 64 1.69 14.07 -0.44
CA TRP A 64 0.26 13.80 -0.61
C TRP A 64 -0.19 12.54 0.15
N ASN A 65 0.56 11.44 0.07
CA ASN A 65 0.26 10.22 0.81
C ASN A 65 0.41 10.45 2.33
N TRP A 66 1.46 11.15 2.76
CA TRP A 66 1.68 11.48 4.17
C TRP A 66 0.56 12.35 4.77
N GLU A 67 0.08 13.36 4.04
CA GLU A 67 -1.04 14.22 4.46
C GLU A 67 -2.36 13.45 4.65
N ARG A 68 -2.57 12.41 3.84
CA ARG A 68 -3.73 11.53 4.00
C ARG A 68 -3.57 10.61 5.17
N LEU A 69 -2.41 9.97 5.27
CA LEU A 69 -2.08 9.05 6.35
C LEU A 69 -2.25 9.67 7.75
N GLN A 70 -2.00 10.97 7.89
CA GLN A 70 -2.25 11.69 9.15
C GLN A 70 -3.70 11.62 9.62
N LYS A 71 -4.66 11.57 8.69
CA LYS A 71 -6.10 11.55 8.95
C LYS A 71 -6.63 10.14 9.24
N ASP A 72 -5.88 9.13 8.84
CA ASP A 72 -6.25 7.73 9.01
C ASP A 72 -5.82 7.21 10.40
N GLU A 73 -6.51 6.21 10.96
CA GLU A 73 -6.14 5.60 12.24
C GLU A 73 -5.17 4.42 12.10
N ALA A 74 -5.14 3.84 10.91
CA ALA A 74 -4.38 2.64 10.61
C ALA A 74 -4.02 2.58 9.12
N ILE A 75 -3.03 1.75 8.79
CA ILE A 75 -2.73 1.33 7.42
C ILE A 75 -2.87 -0.18 7.27
N LEU A 76 -3.37 -0.59 6.11
CA LEU A 76 -3.32 -1.98 5.67
C LEU A 76 -2.41 -2.08 4.44
N VAL A 77 -1.34 -2.85 4.58
CA VAL A 77 -0.41 -3.14 3.49
C VAL A 77 -0.76 -4.47 2.84
N ILE A 78 -1.13 -4.42 1.58
CA ILE A 78 -1.40 -5.61 0.75
C ILE A 78 -0.07 -6.10 0.15
N ASN A 79 0.65 -6.93 0.90
CA ASN A 79 1.96 -7.45 0.54
C ASN A 79 1.84 -8.83 -0.13
N ILE A 80 1.63 -8.84 -1.45
CA ILE A 80 1.52 -10.05 -2.28
C ILE A 80 2.84 -10.38 -2.98
N THR A 81 3.03 -11.63 -3.40
CA THR A 81 4.22 -12.08 -4.13
C THR A 81 4.44 -11.26 -5.41
N LYS A 82 5.63 -10.67 -5.55
CA LYS A 82 5.99 -9.81 -6.68
C LYS A 82 7.47 -9.95 -7.01
N LYS A 83 7.80 -9.95 -8.31
CA LYS A 83 9.18 -10.12 -8.81
C LYS A 83 9.87 -11.39 -8.28
N GLY A 84 9.10 -12.45 -8.02
CA GLY A 84 9.62 -13.70 -7.45
C GLY A 84 9.93 -13.65 -5.95
N ILE A 85 9.62 -12.53 -5.28
CA ILE A 85 9.80 -12.36 -3.84
C ILE A 85 8.43 -12.53 -3.18
N GLU A 86 8.33 -13.48 -2.25
CA GLU A 86 7.11 -13.71 -1.47
C GLU A 86 6.80 -12.54 -0.55
N ASN A 87 5.51 -12.21 -0.41
CA ASN A 87 5.02 -11.15 0.48
C ASN A 87 5.71 -9.79 0.28
N PHE A 88 6.13 -9.50 -0.96
CA PHE A 88 6.98 -8.37 -1.30
C PHE A 88 6.40 -7.03 -0.84
N ILE A 89 7.24 -6.23 -0.19
CA ILE A 89 6.97 -4.83 0.15
C ILE A 89 7.91 -3.95 -0.71
N GLY A 90 7.36 -2.96 -1.39
CA GLY A 90 8.15 -2.02 -2.19
C GLY A 90 8.69 -0.86 -1.36
N GLY A 91 9.76 -0.20 -1.81
CA GLY A 91 10.39 0.91 -1.09
C GLY A 91 9.43 2.06 -0.73
N ASN A 92 8.48 2.41 -1.60
CA ASN A 92 7.45 3.41 -1.29
C ASN A 92 6.53 2.96 -0.15
N THR A 93 6.09 1.70 -0.18
CA THR A 93 5.23 1.12 0.86
C THR A 93 5.98 1.01 2.19
N PHE A 94 7.26 0.63 2.16
CA PHE A 94 8.12 0.63 3.35
C PHE A 94 8.26 2.04 3.95
N LEU A 95 8.42 3.08 3.12
CA LEU A 95 8.46 4.46 3.58
C LEU A 95 7.13 4.88 4.24
N GLU A 96 5.99 4.52 3.64
CA GLU A 96 4.66 4.78 4.21
C GLU A 96 4.44 4.05 5.55
N MET A 97 4.96 2.82 5.70
CA MET A 97 4.97 2.13 7.00
C MET A 97 5.79 2.89 8.04
N GLY A 98 6.95 3.41 7.66
CA GLY A 98 7.77 4.26 8.53
C GLY A 98 7.02 5.52 8.98
N PHE A 99 6.31 6.19 8.08
CA PHE A 99 5.47 7.34 8.43
C PHE A 99 4.33 6.96 9.38
N ALA A 100 3.67 5.83 9.13
CA ALA A 100 2.59 5.33 9.99
C ALA A 100 3.12 5.07 11.40
N HIS A 101 4.31 4.46 11.52
CA HIS A 101 4.94 4.17 12.80
C HIS A 101 5.26 5.46 13.58
N VAL A 102 5.87 6.46 12.94
CA VAL A 102 6.17 7.76 13.58
C VAL A 102 4.90 8.50 14.01
N LEU A 103 3.79 8.31 13.28
CA LEU A 103 2.49 8.88 13.60
C LEU A 103 1.68 8.03 14.59
N HIS A 104 2.27 6.99 15.19
CA HIS A 104 1.61 6.04 16.10
C HIS A 104 0.34 5.40 15.52
N LYS A 105 0.30 5.21 14.19
CA LYS A 105 -0.81 4.54 13.51
C LYS A 105 -0.65 3.03 13.63
N ARG A 106 -1.78 2.31 13.69
CA ARG A 106 -1.76 0.84 13.64
C ARG A 106 -1.34 0.38 12.25
N ILE A 107 -0.44 -0.59 12.16
CA ILE A 107 0.07 -1.12 10.90
C ILE A 107 -0.39 -2.57 10.77
N PHE A 108 -1.08 -2.88 9.68
CA PHE A 108 -1.52 -4.22 9.36
C PHE A 108 -0.85 -4.72 8.07
N LEU A 109 -0.45 -5.99 8.05
CA LEU A 109 0.03 -6.67 6.85
C LEU A 109 -0.95 -7.76 6.43
N TRP A 110 -1.28 -7.79 5.14
CA TRP A 110 -2.18 -8.79 4.57
C TRP A 110 -1.60 -10.21 4.68
N ASN A 111 -0.31 -10.36 4.39
CA ASN A 111 0.45 -11.61 4.49
C ASN A 111 1.65 -11.44 5.45
N ALA A 112 2.37 -12.54 5.70
CA ALA A 112 3.54 -12.56 6.59
C ALA A 112 4.60 -11.49 6.23
N ILE A 113 5.40 -11.12 7.23
CA ILE A 113 6.55 -10.21 7.04
C ILE A 113 7.51 -10.85 6.02
N PRO A 114 7.86 -10.16 4.92
CA PRO A 114 8.76 -10.72 3.91
C PRO A 114 10.22 -10.75 4.38
N ASP A 115 11.00 -11.63 3.74
CA ASP A 115 12.47 -11.62 3.81
C ASP A 115 13.03 -10.61 2.79
N MET A 116 13.56 -9.51 3.30
CA MET A 116 13.99 -8.31 2.59
C MET A 116 15.25 -7.75 3.27
N LEU A 117 16.00 -6.89 2.56
CA LEU A 117 17.15 -6.19 3.14
C LEU A 117 16.81 -5.35 4.40
N TYR A 118 15.54 -5.01 4.58
CA TYR A 118 15.01 -4.16 5.66
C TYR A 118 13.92 -4.88 6.49
N THR A 119 14.01 -6.20 6.60
CA THR A 119 13.06 -6.99 7.41
C THR A 119 13.08 -6.60 8.88
N ASP A 120 14.26 -6.34 9.45
CA ASP A 120 14.42 -5.95 10.85
C ASP A 120 13.67 -4.64 11.14
N GLU A 121 13.72 -3.67 10.23
CA GLU A 121 12.96 -2.42 10.36
C GLU A 121 11.46 -2.64 10.25
N ILE A 122 11.00 -3.52 9.35
CA ILE A 122 9.58 -3.89 9.27
C ILE A 122 9.12 -4.51 10.60
N MET A 123 9.92 -5.41 11.18
CA MET A 123 9.61 -6.03 12.47
C MET A 123 9.61 -5.01 13.61
N ALA A 124 10.55 -4.07 13.61
CA ALA A 124 10.65 -2.99 14.59
C ALA A 124 9.43 -2.05 14.57
N MET A 125 8.76 -1.91 13.43
CA MET A 125 7.50 -1.18 13.31
C MET A 125 6.30 -1.91 13.93
N GLN A 126 6.48 -3.16 14.36
CA GLN A 126 5.50 -4.00 15.06
C GLN A 126 4.14 -4.12 14.34
N PRO A 127 4.10 -4.50 13.05
CA PRO A 127 2.85 -4.66 12.35
C PRO A 127 2.08 -5.91 12.82
N THR A 128 0.75 -5.84 12.76
CA THR A 128 -0.13 -6.99 12.96
C THR A 128 -0.36 -7.69 11.62
N VAL A 129 0.07 -8.94 11.50
CA VAL A 129 -0.19 -9.77 10.31
C VAL A 129 -1.60 -10.37 10.43
N ILE A 130 -2.44 -10.15 9.41
CA ILE A 130 -3.86 -10.54 9.46
C ILE A 130 -4.22 -11.75 8.60
N TYR A 131 -3.34 -12.22 7.72
CA TYR A 131 -3.59 -13.36 6.82
C TYR A 131 -4.94 -13.28 6.07
N GLY A 132 -5.27 -12.09 5.59
CA GLY A 132 -6.54 -11.80 4.90
C GLY A 132 -7.80 -11.80 5.77
N ASN A 133 -7.66 -11.95 7.10
CA ASN A 133 -8.77 -11.82 8.04
C ASN A 133 -8.97 -10.36 8.46
N VAL A 134 -9.86 -9.68 7.75
CA VAL A 134 -10.22 -8.27 8.01
C VAL A 134 -10.94 -8.06 9.35
N ASP A 135 -11.45 -9.10 10.01
CA ASP A 135 -12.09 -8.98 11.34
C ASP A 135 -11.07 -8.62 12.44
N LEU A 136 -9.77 -8.72 12.14
CA LEU A 136 -8.69 -8.31 13.04
C LEU A 136 -8.43 -6.79 13.01
N ILE A 137 -9.10 -6.07 12.13
CA ILE A 137 -9.06 -4.60 12.06
C ILE A 137 -10.30 -4.09 12.79
N GLN A 138 -10.07 -3.33 13.88
CA GLN A 138 -11.12 -2.81 14.78
C GLN A 138 -11.22 -1.30 14.69
#